data_AF-A0A6N7AJG4-F1
#
_entry.id   AF-A0A6N7AJG4-F1
#
_cell.length_a   1.000
_cell.length_b   1.000
_cell.length_c   1.000
_cell.angle_alpha   90.00
_cell.angle_beta   90.00
_cell.angle_gamma   90.00
#
_symmetry.space_group_name_H-M   'P 1'
#
loop_
_entity.id
_entity.type
_entity.pdbx_description
1 polymer ?
#
loop_
_entity_poly.entity_id
_entity_poly.type
_entity_poly.pdbx_seq_one_letter_code
_entity_poly.pdbx_strand_id
1 'polypeptide(L)' 'MERTVANTIRDLTKRHIDSGQGVVIGQCLTAVGWVQNTVPPQVEGTLELPMTDVAGAGIAVGISLTGLRPIFVIRF' A
#
# COMPACT_ATOMS: atom_id res chain seq x y z
N MET A 1 25.49 3.47 -4.54
CA MET A 1 24.49 4.39 -3.95
C MET A 1 23.98 3.76 -2.66
N GLU A 2 23.88 4.55 -1.60
CA GLU A 2 23.29 4.10 -0.33
C GLU A 2 21.77 3.89 -0.45
N ARG A 3 21.21 3.06 0.42
CA ARG A 3 19.78 2.72 0.40
C ARG A 3 18.97 3.89 0.96
N THR A 4 18.03 4.41 0.16
CA THR A 4 17.12 5.48 0.60
C THR A 4 15.99 4.92 1.47
N VAL A 5 15.32 5.82 2.20
CA VAL A 5 14.10 5.49 2.95
C VAL A 5 13.01 4.99 2.00
N ALA A 6 12.83 5.64 0.84
CA ALA A 6 11.84 5.21 -0.15
C ALA A 6 12.10 3.79 -0.66
N ASN A 7 13.36 3.44 -0.94
CA ASN A 7 13.73 2.07 -1.33
C ASN A 7 13.46 1.08 -0.20
N THR A 8 13.76 1.47 1.04
CA THR A 8 13.50 0.62 2.22
C THR A 8 12.02 0.34 2.41
N ILE A 9 11.17 1.37 2.32
CA ILE A 9 9.71 1.22 2.40
C ILE A 9 9.23 0.33 1.26
N ARG A 10 9.64 0.60 0.01
CA ARG A 10 9.26 -0.19 -1.16
C ARG A 10 9.57 -1.67 -0.98
N ASP A 11 10.79 -1.99 -0.54
CA ASP A 11 11.23 -3.38 -0.39
C ASP A 11 10.53 -4.09 0.78
N LEU A 12 10.18 -3.37 1.85
CA LEU A 12 9.37 -3.90 2.95
C LEU A 12 7.93 -4.15 2.49
N THR A 13 7.33 -3.19 1.80
CA THR A 13 5.99 -3.28 1.23
C THR A 13 5.88 -4.44 0.25
N LYS A 14 6.88 -4.62 -0.63
CA LYS A 14 6.94 -5.75 -1.55
C LYS A 14 6.95 -7.09 -0.81
N ARG A 15 7.89 -7.26 0.14
CA ARG A 15 7.98 -8.49 0.94
C ARG A 15 6.70 -8.78 1.73
N HIS A 16 6.03 -7.73 2.20
CA HIS A 16 4.76 -7.84 2.89
C HIS A 16 3.67 -8.38 1.96
N ILE A 17 3.54 -7.86 0.74
CA ILE A 17 2.59 -8.39 -0.26
C ILE A 17 2.95 -9.84 -0.62
N ASP A 18 4.22 -10.10 -0.93
CA ASP A 18 4.71 -11.41 -1.37
C ASP A 18 4.57 -12.50 -0.29
N SER A 19 4.28 -12.13 0.97
CA SER A 19 4.00 -13.09 2.06
C SER A 19 2.65 -13.80 1.93
N GLY A 20 1.78 -13.35 1.01
CA GLY A 20 0.48 -13.96 0.71
C GLY A 20 -0.69 -13.46 1.56
N GLN A 21 -0.44 -12.72 2.64
CA GLN A 21 -1.49 -12.09 3.47
C GLN A 21 -1.41 -10.56 3.45
N GLY A 22 -0.35 -9.97 2.88
CA GLY A 22 -0.18 -8.54 2.83
C GLY A 22 -0.91 -7.90 1.67
N VAL A 23 -1.55 -6.76 1.92
CA VAL A 23 -2.11 -5.90 0.88
C VAL A 23 -1.73 -4.46 1.14
N VAL A 24 -1.64 -3.65 0.09
CA VAL A 24 -1.44 -2.21 0.16
C VAL A 24 -2.68 -1.55 -0.38
N ILE A 25 -3.27 -0.66 0.41
CA ILE A 25 -4.51 0.01 0.05
C ILE A 25 -4.33 1.52 0.14
N GLY A 26 -5.02 2.27 -0.71
CA GLY A 26 -4.91 3.73 -0.71
C GLY A 26 -5.37 4.34 -2.03
N GLN A 27 -5.27 5.66 -2.11
CA GLN A 27 -5.72 6.43 -3.26
C GLN A 27 -4.55 6.69 -4.20
N CYS A 28 -4.80 6.59 -5.52
CA CYS A 28 -3.81 6.90 -6.56
C CYS A 28 -2.46 6.18 -6.37
N LEU A 29 -2.50 4.90 -6.00
CA LEU A 29 -1.31 4.08 -5.75
C LEU A 29 -0.57 3.74 -7.04
N THR A 30 -1.32 3.47 -8.11
CA THR A 30 -0.78 3.00 -9.40
C THR A 30 -0.47 4.14 -10.37
N ALA A 31 -0.69 5.38 -9.94
CA ALA A 31 -0.32 6.57 -10.69
C ALA A 31 1.20 6.62 -10.95
N VAL A 32 1.60 7.47 -11.91
CA VAL A 32 3.01 7.66 -12.26
C VAL A 32 3.84 7.92 -11.00
N GLY A 33 4.87 7.10 -10.81
CA GLY A 33 5.78 7.21 -9.68
C GLY A 33 5.36 6.53 -8.39
N TRP A 34 4.28 5.72 -8.36
CA TRP A 34 3.97 4.77 -7.28
C TRP A 34 4.13 5.35 -5.86
N VAL A 35 3.46 6.48 -5.62
CA VAL A 35 3.53 7.26 -4.38
C VAL A 35 4.98 7.60 -4.02
N GLN A 36 5.60 8.47 -4.84
CA GLN A 36 6.99 8.91 -4.64
C GLN A 36 7.98 7.75 -4.47
N ASN A 37 7.82 6.71 -5.30
CA ASN A 37 8.66 5.54 -5.32
C ASN A 37 8.57 4.66 -4.06
N THR A 38 7.60 4.88 -3.16
CA THR A 38 7.48 4.11 -1.90
C THR A 38 6.59 2.87 -2.02
N VAL A 39 5.67 2.84 -2.99
CA VAL A 39 4.87 1.65 -3.32
C VAL A 39 5.59 0.85 -4.41
N PRO A 40 5.68 -0.49 -4.31
CA PRO A 40 6.29 -1.31 -5.35
C PRO A 40 5.43 -1.29 -6.62
N PRO A 41 6.05 -1.25 -7.82
CA PRO A 41 5.32 -1.26 -9.09
C PRO A 41 4.77 -2.66 -9.39
N GLN A 42 3.68 -3.04 -8.73
CA GLN A 42 2.99 -4.32 -8.93
C GLN A 42 1.47 -4.18 -8.74
N VAL A 43 0.72 -4.93 -9.54
CA VAL A 43 -0.76 -4.96 -9.48
C VAL A 43 -1.24 -5.89 -8.37
N GLU A 44 -0.58 -7.02 -8.19
CA GLU A 44 -0.93 -7.99 -7.16
C GLU A 44 -0.72 -7.41 -5.75
N GLY A 45 -1.73 -7.58 -4.89
CA GLY A 45 -1.75 -7.05 -3.53
C GLY A 45 -1.93 -5.53 -3.42
N THR A 46 -2.08 -4.81 -4.53
CA THR A 46 -2.35 -3.36 -4.55
C THR A 46 -3.84 -3.12 -4.79
N LEU A 47 -4.54 -2.49 -3.83
CA LEU A 47 -5.97 -2.19 -3.88
C LEU A 47 -6.19 -0.69 -3.91
N GLU A 48 -6.71 -0.19 -5.02
CA GLU A 48 -6.98 1.23 -5.21
C GLU A 48 -8.32 1.62 -4.60
N LEU A 49 -8.32 2.60 -3.71
CA LEU A 49 -9.51 3.10 -3.02
C LEU A 49 -10.03 4.38 -3.67
N PRO A 50 -11.35 4.65 -3.61
CA PRO A 50 -11.90 5.94 -4.00
C PRO A 50 -11.35 7.07 -3.14
N MET A 51 -11.39 8.30 -3.67
CA MET A 51 -10.93 9.49 -2.96
C MET A 51 -11.91 9.84 -1.83
N THR A 52 -11.57 9.44 -0.61
CA THR A 52 -12.38 9.65 0.60
C THR A 52 -11.50 9.73 1.83
N ASP A 53 -11.67 10.81 2.60
CA ASP A 53 -10.87 11.07 3.79
C ASP A 53 -11.28 10.20 4.99
N VAL A 54 -12.52 9.68 4.98
CA VAL A 54 -13.10 8.99 6.14
C VAL A 54 -13.17 7.48 5.94
N ALA A 55 -13.55 7.00 4.76
CA ALA A 55 -13.84 5.58 4.59
C ALA A 55 -12.57 4.71 4.53
N GLY A 56 -11.41 5.26 4.14
CA GLY A 56 -10.18 4.49 3.95
C GLY A 56 -9.72 3.75 5.22
N ALA A 57 -9.77 4.42 6.37
CA ALA A 57 -9.43 3.80 7.65
C ALA A 57 -10.42 2.69 8.04
N GLY A 58 -11.72 2.92 7.83
CA GLY A 58 -12.75 1.90 8.07
C GLY A 58 -12.58 0.68 7.17
N ILE A 59 -12.24 0.88 5.90
CA ILE A 59 -11.93 -0.19 4.95
C ILE A 59 -10.68 -0.97 5.40
N ALA A 60 -9.62 -0.27 5.86
CA ALA A 60 -8.42 -0.91 6.40
C ALA A 60 -8.74 -1.83 7.59
N VAL A 61 -9.60 -1.37 8.51
CA VAL A 61 -10.08 -2.19 9.63
C VAL A 61 -10.87 -3.39 9.13
N GLY A 62 -11.82 -3.17 8.21
CA GLY A 62 -12.63 -4.24 7.62
C GLY A 62 -11.79 -5.33 6.95
N ILE A 63 -10.78 -4.94 6.15
CA ILE A 63 -9.82 -5.86 5.52
C ILE A 63 -9.02 -6.63 6.59
N SER A 64 -8.60 -5.95 7.66
CA SER A 64 -7.86 -6.59 8.75
C SER A 64 -8.66 -7.71 9.43
N LEU A 65 -9.99 -7.57 9.51
CA LEU A 65 -10.89 -8.57 10.09
C LEU A 65 -11.05 -9.83 9.23
N THR A 66 -10.71 -9.79 7.94
CA THR A 66 -10.78 -10.97 7.05
C THR A 66 -9.54 -11.87 7.16
N GLY A 67 -8.54 -11.46 7.96
CA GLY A 67 -7.24 -12.14 8.09
C GLY A 67 -6.16 -11.59 7.16
N LEU A 68 -6.49 -10.66 6.28
CA LEU A 68 -5.51 -9.91 5.49
C LEU A 68 -4.82 -8.83 6.35
N ARG A 69 -3.63 -8.39 5.94
CA ARG A 69 -2.80 -7.44 6.67
C ARG A 69 -2.60 -6.18 5.82
N PRO A 70 -3.45 -5.15 5.91
CA PRO A 70 -3.36 -3.98 5.05
C PRO A 70 -2.28 -2.99 5.54
N ILE A 71 -1.49 -2.47 4.60
CA ILE A 71 -0.78 -1.20 4.71
C ILE A 71 -1.68 -0.14 4.10
N PHE A 72 -2.19 0.78 4.90
CA PHE A 72 -3.03 1.88 4.42
C PHE A 72 -2.19 3.12 4.15
N VAL A 73 -2.18 3.57 2.89
CA VAL A 73 -1.46 4.77 2.43
C VAL A 73 -2.43 5.93 2.38
N ILE A 74 -2.11 6.98 3.15
CA ILE A 74 -2.78 8.28 3.10
C ILE A 74 -1.86 9.26 2.36
N ARG A 75 -2.46 9.99 1.43
CA ARG A 75 -1.80 11.00 0.59
C ARG A 75 -2.58 12.31 0.75
N PHE A 76 -1.87 13.43 0.77
CA PHE A 76 -2.43 14.79 0.70
C PHE A 76 -2.91 15.15 -0.70
#